data_AF-A0A2G5WPR4-F1
#
_entry.id   AF-A0A2G5WPR4-F1
#
_cell.length_a   1.000
_cell.length_b   1.000
_cell.length_c   1.000
_cell.angle_alpha   90.00
_cell.angle_beta   90.00
_cell.angle_gamma   90.00
#
_symmetry.space_group_name_H-M   'P 1'
#
loop_
_entity.id
_entity.type
_entity.pdbx_description
1 polymer ?
#
loop_
_entity_poly.entity_id
_entity_poly.type
_entity_poly.pdbx_seq_one_letter_code
_entity_poly.pdbx_strand_id
1 'polypeptide(L)'
;MNIESKELLLKMKEYDFVYDTTVGKMVNTNSQEDKAYVFKILDLLYENFHKVRFVDDLSESVIGKGKWAVLISQKFAMVDKRIPIPQVPFHLKYDGKDDISMKAKHSYFLLIGFFQELDDEIYVSLNFKNEEYRRVYKELVKK
;
A
#
# COMPACT_ATOMS: atom_id res chain seq x y z
N MET A 1 -6.50 -19.18 -11.69
CA MET A 1 -7.19 -17.89 -11.87
C MET A 1 -6.22 -16.96 -12.58
N ASN A 2 -6.64 -16.28 -13.66
CA ASN A 2 -5.80 -15.31 -14.35
C ASN A 2 -6.31 -13.91 -13.98
N ILE A 3 -5.72 -13.31 -12.94
CA ILE A 3 -6.05 -11.93 -12.52
C ILE A 3 -5.04 -11.00 -13.19
N GLU A 4 -5.52 -9.94 -13.85
CA GLU A 4 -4.65 -8.87 -14.32
C GLU A 4 -3.97 -8.17 -13.14
N SER A 5 -2.67 -7.93 -13.22
CA SER A 5 -1.87 -7.39 -12.11
C SER A 5 -2.49 -6.13 -11.46
N LYS A 6 -3.05 -5.22 -12.25
CA LYS A 6 -3.69 -3.99 -11.76
C LYS A 6 -4.92 -4.25 -10.87
N GLU A 7 -5.65 -5.33 -11.11
CA GLU A 7 -6.86 -5.67 -10.36
C GLU A 7 -6.57 -5.99 -8.89
N LEU A 8 -5.32 -6.34 -8.57
CA LEU A 8 -4.90 -6.52 -7.17
C LEU A 8 -5.09 -5.24 -6.33
N LEU A 9 -4.97 -4.06 -6.94
CA LEU A 9 -5.25 -2.78 -6.26
C LEU A 9 -6.72 -2.69 -5.85
N LEU A 10 -7.64 -3.03 -6.76
CA LEU A 10 -9.08 -3.00 -6.49
C LEU A 10 -9.48 -4.11 -5.50
N LYS A 11 -8.88 -5.29 -5.62
CA LYS A 11 -9.10 -6.40 -4.69
C LYS A 11 -8.72 -6.09 -3.25
N MET A 12 -7.75 -5.20 -3.02
CA MET A 12 -7.42 -4.75 -1.67
C MET A 12 -8.59 -4.00 -1.01
N LYS A 13 -9.46 -3.31 -1.78
CA LYS A 13 -10.63 -2.57 -1.26
C LYS A 13 -11.75 -3.48 -0.77
N GLU A 14 -11.78 -4.74 -1.21
CA GLU A 14 -12.79 -5.73 -0.80
C GLU A 14 -12.55 -6.26 0.63
N TYR A 15 -11.43 -5.92 1.25
CA TYR A 15 -11.04 -6.44 2.56
C TYR A 15 -11.09 -5.39 3.68
N ASP A 16 -11.27 -5.89 4.90
CA ASP A 16 -11.11 -5.09 6.12
C ASP A 16 -9.68 -4.56 6.27
N PHE A 17 -9.57 -3.36 6.83
CA PHE A 17 -8.35 -2.75 7.33
C PHE A 17 -8.36 -2.69 8.86
N VAL A 18 -7.21 -2.41 9.48
CA VAL A 18 -7.13 -2.20 10.95
C VAL A 18 -8.12 -1.12 11.41
N TYR A 19 -8.39 -0.12 10.57
CA TYR A 19 -9.40 0.93 10.75
C TYR A 19 -10.82 0.42 11.03
N ASP A 20 -11.17 -0.80 10.60
CA ASP A 20 -12.50 -1.37 10.79
C ASP A 20 -12.67 -2.00 12.18
N THR A 21 -11.57 -2.22 12.92
CA THR A 21 -11.59 -2.81 14.26
C THR A 21 -11.93 -1.78 15.34
N THR A 22 -12.50 -2.24 16.45
CA THR A 22 -12.76 -1.39 17.64
C THR A 22 -11.48 -0.71 18.11
N VAL A 23 -10.37 -1.46 18.22
CA VAL A 23 -9.07 -0.93 18.64
C VAL A 23 -8.55 0.10 17.63
N GLY A 24 -8.64 -0.18 16.33
CA GLY A 24 -8.23 0.77 15.29
C GLY A 24 -9.02 2.08 15.33
N LYS A 25 -10.33 2.02 15.62
CA LYS A 25 -11.18 3.21 15.80
C LYS A 25 -10.85 4.00 17.08
N MET A 26 -10.46 3.30 18.15
CA MET A 26 -10.04 3.94 19.41
C MET A 26 -8.68 4.64 19.28
N VAL A 27 -7.71 3.99 18.60
CA VAL A 27 -6.36 4.52 18.40
C VAL A 27 -6.34 5.62 17.33
N ASN A 28 -7.22 5.53 16.33
CA ASN A 28 -7.38 6.55 15.29
C ASN A 28 -8.83 7.01 15.16
N THR A 29 -9.12 8.17 15.77
CA THR A 29 -10.43 8.82 15.71
C THR A 29 -10.87 9.19 14.29
N ASN A 30 -9.92 9.33 13.35
CA ASN A 30 -10.17 9.61 11.94
C ASN A 30 -10.11 8.35 11.06
N SER A 31 -10.17 7.15 11.66
CA SER A 31 -10.03 5.86 10.96
C SER A 31 -10.88 5.72 9.69
N GLN A 32 -12.10 6.25 9.67
CA GLN A 32 -12.96 6.22 8.48
C GLN A 32 -12.49 7.18 7.38
N GLU A 33 -12.04 8.39 7.74
CA GLU A 33 -11.46 9.34 6.78
C GLU A 33 -10.16 8.75 6.20
N ASP A 34 -9.26 8.25 7.05
CA ASP A 34 -8.01 7.65 6.60
C ASP A 34 -8.25 6.43 5.70
N LYS A 35 -9.20 5.55 6.03
CA LYS A 35 -9.61 4.43 5.16
C LYS A 35 -10.11 4.94 3.81
N ALA A 36 -10.94 5.98 3.78
CA ALA A 36 -11.45 6.55 2.54
C ALA A 36 -10.31 7.10 1.66
N TYR A 37 -9.28 7.72 2.25
CA TYR A 37 -8.11 8.16 1.48
C TYR A 37 -7.22 7.01 1.02
N VAL A 38 -7.09 5.92 1.79
CA VAL A 38 -6.43 4.70 1.29
C VAL A 38 -7.14 4.16 0.05
N PHE A 39 -8.47 4.18 0.03
CA PHE A 39 -9.24 3.77 -1.15
C PHE A 39 -9.00 4.69 -2.35
N LYS A 40 -8.98 6.01 -2.13
CA LYS A 40 -8.63 6.98 -3.18
C LYS A 40 -7.22 6.78 -3.72
N ILE A 41 -6.26 6.42 -2.86
CA ILE A 41 -4.89 6.10 -3.30
C ILE A 41 -4.88 4.82 -4.14
N LEU A 42 -5.61 3.77 -3.77
CA LEU A 42 -5.73 2.55 -4.58
C LEU A 42 -6.33 2.85 -5.96
N ASP A 43 -7.35 3.72 -6.02
CA ASP A 43 -7.96 4.16 -7.28
C ASP A 43 -6.97 4.97 -8.13
N LEU A 44 -6.24 5.90 -7.52
CA LEU A 44 -5.21 6.69 -8.20
C LEU A 44 -4.07 5.84 -8.77
N LEU A 45 -3.61 4.83 -8.01
CA LEU A 45 -2.61 3.86 -8.46
C LEU A 45 -3.14 3.01 -9.62
N TYR A 46 -4.43 2.65 -9.59
CA TYR A 46 -5.07 1.86 -10.64
C TYR A 46 -5.20 2.67 -11.94
N GLU A 47 -5.63 3.93 -11.86
CA GLU A 47 -5.70 4.86 -13.00
C GLU A 47 -4.32 5.12 -13.63
N ASN A 48 -3.27 5.15 -12.80
CA ASN A 48 -1.89 5.40 -13.22
C ASN A 48 -1.04 4.12 -13.25
N PHE A 49 -1.66 2.96 -13.48
CA PHE A 49 -0.98 1.67 -13.36
C PHE A 49 0.27 1.51 -14.25
N HIS A 50 0.33 2.23 -15.37
CA HIS A 50 1.50 2.26 -16.25
C HIS A 50 2.79 2.75 -15.57
N LYS A 51 2.69 3.50 -14.46
CA LYS A 51 3.81 3.95 -13.62
C LYS A 51 4.02 3.09 -12.37
N VAL A 52 3.21 2.04 -12.15
CA VAL A 52 3.26 1.22 -10.92
C VAL A 52 4.18 0.02 -11.08
N ARG A 53 5.11 -0.15 -10.14
CA ARG A 53 5.96 -1.34 -10.00
C ARG A 53 5.66 -2.07 -8.71
N PHE A 54 5.17 -3.30 -8.79
CA PHE A 54 4.96 -4.09 -7.58
C PHE A 54 6.27 -4.68 -7.06
N VAL A 55 6.49 -4.55 -5.76
CA VAL A 55 7.66 -5.09 -5.05
C VAL A 55 7.23 -5.61 -3.68
N ASP A 56 7.90 -6.64 -3.18
CA ASP A 56 7.57 -7.17 -1.86
C ASP A 56 8.38 -6.58 -0.71
N ASP A 57 9.46 -5.88 -1.02
CA ASP A 57 10.29 -5.15 -0.09
C ASP A 57 10.43 -3.69 -0.56
N LEU A 58 10.25 -2.75 0.37
CA LEU A 58 10.36 -1.32 0.14
C LEU A 58 11.70 -0.75 0.62
N SER A 59 12.69 -1.59 0.90
CA SER A 59 14.03 -1.17 1.27
C SER A 59 14.71 -0.38 0.15
N GLU A 60 15.62 0.54 0.52
CA GLU A 60 16.42 1.31 -0.42
C GLU A 60 17.17 0.40 -1.42
N SER A 61 17.60 -0.80 -0.99
CA SER A 61 18.26 -1.78 -1.86
C SER A 61 17.37 -2.33 -2.97
N VAL A 62 16.05 -2.28 -2.80
CA VAL A 62 15.08 -2.79 -3.79
C VAL A 62 14.52 -1.65 -4.64
N ILE A 63 14.11 -0.55 -4.01
CA ILE A 63 13.46 0.55 -4.75
C ILE A 63 14.45 1.60 -5.25
N GLY A 64 15.65 1.70 -4.68
CA GLY A 64 16.67 2.69 -5.02
C GLY A 64 16.49 4.05 -4.33
N LYS A 65 17.48 4.93 -4.53
CA LYS A 65 17.44 6.33 -4.09
C LYS A 65 16.66 7.21 -5.07
N GLY A 66 16.07 8.27 -4.55
CA GLY A 66 15.20 9.19 -5.26
C GLY A 66 13.80 8.64 -5.56
N LYS A 67 13.39 7.54 -4.93
CA LYS A 67 12.19 6.79 -5.36
C LYS A 67 11.08 6.78 -4.32
N TRP A 68 9.86 6.92 -4.82
CA TRP A 68 8.63 6.88 -4.03
C TRP A 68 8.10 5.45 -3.92
N ALA A 69 7.60 5.09 -2.75
CA ALA A 69 6.97 3.81 -2.52
C ALA A 69 5.74 3.88 -1.63
N VAL A 70 4.78 3.00 -1.87
CA VAL A 70 3.54 2.88 -1.11
C VAL A 70 3.41 1.46 -0.56
N LEU A 71 3.14 1.34 0.74
CA LEU A 71 2.73 0.09 1.39
C LEU A 71 1.24 0.17 1.73
N ILE A 72 0.47 -0.84 1.35
CA ILE A 72 -0.95 -0.96 1.73
C ILE A 72 -1.19 -2.36 2.30
N SER A 73 -1.78 -2.43 3.49
CA SER A 73 -1.92 -3.69 4.23
C SER A 73 -3.34 -3.97 4.65
N GLN A 74 -3.78 -5.19 4.37
CA GLN A 74 -5.02 -5.74 4.92
C GLN A 74 -4.95 -5.81 6.45
N LYS A 75 -6.11 -5.78 7.12
CA LYS A 75 -6.24 -6.03 8.57
C LYS A 75 -5.48 -7.26 9.02
N PHE A 76 -4.63 -7.09 10.04
CA PHE A 76 -3.79 -8.14 10.61
C PHE A 76 -2.89 -8.85 9.59
N ALA A 77 -2.56 -8.20 8.47
CA ALA A 77 -1.41 -8.60 7.70
C ALA A 77 -0.17 -8.30 8.55
N MET A 78 0.75 -9.25 8.64
CA MET A 78 1.83 -9.22 9.63
C MET A 78 3.11 -8.66 9.03
N VAL A 79 3.86 -7.89 9.81
CA VAL A 79 5.22 -7.42 9.45
C VAL A 79 6.18 -8.62 9.41
N ASP A 80 6.15 -9.44 10.47
CA ASP A 80 6.89 -10.70 10.61
C ASP A 80 5.92 -11.78 11.12
N LYS A 81 6.07 -13.04 10.69
CA LYS A 81 5.24 -14.15 11.19
C LYS A 81 5.63 -14.59 12.61
N ARG A 82 6.86 -14.29 13.06
CA ARG A 82 7.41 -14.70 14.36
C ARG A 82 6.97 -13.79 15.50
N ILE A 83 6.78 -12.51 15.22
CA ILE A 83 6.30 -11.52 16.19
C ILE A 83 5.00 -10.96 15.65
N PRO A 84 3.85 -11.18 16.32
CA PRO A 84 2.58 -10.83 15.76
C PRO A 84 2.30 -9.31 15.85
N ILE A 85 3.07 -8.52 15.11
CA ILE A 85 2.88 -7.08 14.97
C ILE A 85 2.06 -6.85 13.70
N PRO A 86 0.81 -6.35 13.82
CA PRO A 86 0.03 -5.95 12.67
C PRO A 86 0.76 -4.85 11.90
N GLN A 87 0.89 -5.03 10.59
CA GLN A 87 1.38 -3.99 9.71
C GLN A 87 0.40 -2.82 9.71
N VAL A 88 0.96 -1.61 9.69
CA VAL A 88 0.17 -0.41 9.46
C VAL A 88 -0.62 -0.50 8.15
N PRO A 89 -1.85 0.01 8.11
CA PRO A 89 -2.72 -0.12 6.94
C PRO A 89 -2.19 0.62 5.71
N PHE A 90 -1.41 1.69 5.89
CA PHE A 90 -0.84 2.48 4.80
C PHE A 90 0.46 3.15 5.26
N HIS A 91 1.50 3.16 4.41
CA HIS A 91 2.66 4.06 4.50
C HIS A 91 3.04 4.58 3.11
N LEU A 92 3.46 5.85 3.05
CA LEU A 92 4.22 6.40 1.92
C LEU A 92 5.69 6.53 2.34
N LYS A 93 6.61 6.13 1.48
CA LYS A 93 8.06 6.18 1.71
C LYS A 93 8.76 6.91 0.58
N TYR A 94 9.87 7.53 0.92
CA TYR A 94 10.85 8.05 -0.02
C TYR A 94 12.23 7.47 0.34
N ASP A 95 13.01 7.05 -0.65
CA ASP A 95 14.33 6.41 -0.47
C ASP A 95 14.31 5.13 0.40
N GLY A 96 13.16 4.46 0.47
CA GLY A 96 12.95 3.27 1.30
C GLY A 96 13.00 3.52 2.80
N LYS A 97 13.15 4.77 3.21
CA LYS A 97 13.08 5.20 4.60
C LYS A 97 11.62 5.33 5.01
N ASP A 98 11.34 4.96 6.26
CA ASP A 98 10.05 5.27 6.86
C ASP A 98 9.96 6.78 7.02
N ASP A 99 9.32 7.44 6.06
CA ASP A 99 9.03 8.85 6.18
C ASP A 99 7.96 9.05 7.26
N ILE A 100 8.13 10.12 8.03
CA ILE A 100 7.39 10.44 9.26
C ILE A 100 5.89 10.31 9.02
N SER A 101 5.27 9.24 9.55
CA SER A 101 3.83 9.05 9.83
C SER A 101 2.87 9.91 8.99
N MET A 102 3.01 9.91 7.67
CA MET A 102 2.19 10.78 6.83
C MET A 102 0.80 10.17 6.72
N LYS A 103 -0.22 10.93 7.13
CA LYS A 103 -1.62 10.50 7.01
C LYS A 103 -1.97 10.27 5.54
N ALA A 104 -2.82 9.28 5.28
CA ALA A 104 -3.25 8.90 3.93
C ALA A 104 -3.80 10.09 3.13
N LYS A 105 -4.50 11.03 3.79
CA LYS A 105 -4.97 12.28 3.16
C LYS A 105 -3.86 13.10 2.53
N HIS A 106 -2.78 13.38 3.25
CA HIS A 106 -1.67 14.18 2.74
C HIS A 106 -0.92 13.42 1.65
N SER A 107 -0.72 12.12 1.85
CA SER A 107 -0.10 11.26 0.85
C SER A 107 -0.91 11.21 -0.45
N TYR A 108 -2.24 11.20 -0.38
CA TYR A 108 -3.09 11.27 -1.57
C TYR A 108 -2.84 12.53 -2.39
N PHE A 109 -2.79 13.71 -1.76
CA PHE A 109 -2.52 14.96 -2.48
C PHE A 109 -1.10 15.02 -3.04
N LEU A 110 -0.12 14.50 -2.30
CA LEU A 110 1.26 14.38 -2.80
C LEU A 110 1.32 13.48 -4.04
N LEU A 111 0.63 12.33 -4.00
CA LEU A 111 0.59 11.40 -5.12
C LEU A 111 -0.11 11.97 -6.35
N ILE A 112 -1.13 12.84 -6.19
CA ILE A 112 -1.70 13.58 -7.32
C ILE A 112 -0.60 14.42 -8.00
N GLY A 113 0.13 15.22 -7.22
CA GLY A 113 1.23 16.04 -7.74
C GLY A 113 2.31 15.18 -8.41
N PHE A 114 2.72 14.08 -7.77
CA PHE A 114 3.66 13.10 -8.34
C PHE A 114 3.22 12.63 -9.73
N PHE A 115 1.97 12.17 -9.88
CA PHE A 115 1.51 11.63 -11.16
C PHE A 115 1.33 12.69 -12.25
N GLN A 116 1.01 13.93 -11.87
CA GLN A 116 0.82 15.06 -12.79
C GLN A 116 2.13 15.69 -13.25
N GLU A 117 3.13 15.77 -12.37
CA GLU A 117 4.33 16.58 -12.60
C GLU A 117 5.57 15.74 -12.93
N LEU A 118 5.63 14.47 -12.51
CA LEU A 118 6.81 13.64 -12.66
C LEU A 118 6.56 12.48 -13.62
N ASP A 119 7.52 12.26 -14.51
CA ASP A 119 7.60 11.06 -15.34
C ASP A 119 8.48 10.00 -14.66
N ASP A 120 8.10 9.62 -13.44
CA ASP A 120 8.78 8.58 -12.66
C ASP A 120 7.82 7.47 -12.25
N GLU A 121 8.38 6.31 -11.93
CA GLU A 121 7.67 5.15 -11.45
C GLU A 121 7.48 5.22 -9.93
N ILE A 122 6.42 4.56 -9.45
CA ILE A 122 6.16 4.37 -8.03
C ILE A 122 6.13 2.90 -7.67
N TYR A 123 6.79 2.56 -6.57
CA TYR A 123 6.88 1.20 -6.07
C TYR A 123 5.72 0.90 -5.13
N VAL A 124 5.06 -0.25 -5.27
CA VAL A 124 3.87 -0.59 -4.49
C VAL A 124 4.02 -1.97 -3.86
N SER A 125 3.90 -2.02 -2.54
CA SER A 125 3.82 -3.25 -1.75
C SER A 125 2.39 -3.47 -1.24
N LEU A 126 1.78 -4.58 -1.63
CA LEU A 126 0.45 -4.99 -1.18
C LEU A 126 0.55 -6.16 -0.21
N ASN A 127 0.13 -5.96 1.04
CA ASN A 127 0.19 -7.00 2.07
C ASN A 127 -1.19 -7.62 2.31
N PHE A 128 -1.50 -8.67 1.55
CA PHE A 128 -2.72 -9.47 1.73
C PHE A 128 -2.56 -10.46 2.89
N LYS A 129 -3.58 -10.52 3.75
CA LYS A 129 -3.77 -11.61 4.71
C LYS A 129 -4.46 -12.81 4.06
N ASN A 130 -5.39 -12.57 3.13
CA ASN A 130 -6.03 -13.64 2.36
C ASN A 130 -4.96 -14.46 1.59
N GLU A 131 -4.93 -15.77 1.81
CA GLU A 131 -3.87 -16.64 1.28
C GLU A 131 -3.85 -16.74 -0.24
N GLU A 132 -5.02 -16.71 -0.87
CA GLU A 132 -5.15 -16.80 -2.32
C GLU A 132 -4.51 -15.58 -2.99
N TYR A 133 -4.93 -14.37 -2.63
CA TYR A 133 -4.38 -13.13 -3.19
C TYR A 133 -2.93 -12.89 -2.78
N ARG A 134 -2.55 -13.32 -1.57
CA ARG A 134 -1.14 -13.31 -1.15
C ARG A 134 -0.27 -14.17 -2.06
N ARG A 135 -0.73 -15.38 -2.44
CA ARG A 135 0.01 -16.26 -3.35
C ARG A 135 0.13 -15.64 -4.74
N VAL A 136 -0.98 -15.13 -5.29
CA VAL A 136 -1.00 -14.44 -6.59
C VAL A 136 -0.02 -13.26 -6.60
N TYR A 137 -0.06 -12.41 -5.56
CA TYR A 137 0.85 -11.27 -5.44
C TYR A 137 2.33 -11.70 -5.33
N LYS A 138 2.62 -12.75 -4.55
CA LYS A 138 3.99 -13.29 -4.42
C LYS A 138 4.52 -13.94 -5.70
N GLU A 139 3.66 -14.53 -6.53
CA GLU A 139 4.06 -15.03 -7.85
C GLU A 139 4.34 -13.90 -8.84
N LEU A 140 3.63 -12.78 -8.72
CA LEU A 140 3.79 -11.61 -9.56
C LEU A 140 5.14 -10.91 -9.33
N VAL A 141 5.51 -10.67 -8.08
CA VAL A 141 6.73 -9.93 -7.70
C VAL A 141 8.03 -10.75 -7.76
N LYS A 142 7.94 -12.07 -7.95
CA LYS A 142 9.09 -12.97 -8.12
C LYS A 142 9.60 -13.05 -9.57
N LYS A 143 8.82 -12.55 -10.52
CA LYS A 143 9.15 -12.51 -11.95
C LYS A 143 9.93 -11.25 -12.26
#